data_AF-A0AAW8KMZ3-F1
#
_entry.id   AF-A0AAW8KMZ3-F1
#
_cell.length_a   1.000
_cell.length_b   1.000
_cell.length_c   1.000
_cell.angle_alpha   90.00
_cell.angle_beta   90.00
_cell.angle_gamma   90.00
#
_symmetry.space_group_name_H-M   'P 1'
#
loop_
_entity.id
_entity.type
_entity.pdbx_description
1 polymer ?
#
loop_
_entity_poly.entity_id
_entity_poly.type
_entity_poly.pdbx_seq_one_letter_code
_entity_poly.pdbx_strand_id
1 'polypeptide(L)'
;EMFFDPQTHTDRGVAFSTVINGLKRACADAKAKFGISSQLIMCFLRHLSEEAAFETLEQALPFKQDIIAVGLDSSEVGHPPAKFERVFAKAREEGFLIVA
;
A
#
# COMPACT_ATOMS: atom_id res chain seq x y z
N GLU A 1 -11.63 0.28 -6.43
CA GLU A 1 -10.25 0.42 -5.91
C GLU A 1 -10.33 0.44 -4.40
N MET A 2 -9.41 -0.21 -3.69
CA MET A 2 -9.46 -0.38 -2.24
C MET A 2 -8.08 -0.08 -1.62
N PHE A 3 -8.08 0.68 -0.54
CA PHE A 3 -6.89 0.95 0.27
C PHE A 3 -6.61 -0.20 1.24
N PHE A 4 -5.33 -0.41 1.56
CA PHE A 4 -4.91 -1.25 2.67
C PHE A 4 -3.58 -0.76 3.27
N ASP A 5 -3.42 -0.98 4.58
CA ASP A 5 -2.33 -0.40 5.37
C ASP A 5 -1.41 -1.52 5.86
N PRO A 6 -0.44 -1.97 5.06
CA PRO A 6 0.41 -3.10 5.42
C PRO A 6 1.11 -2.90 6.76
N GLN A 7 1.58 -1.68 7.05
CA GLN A 7 2.28 -1.31 8.28
C GLN A 7 1.47 -1.64 9.54
N THR A 8 0.16 -1.39 9.52
CA THR A 8 -0.74 -1.77 10.62
C THR A 8 -0.59 -3.26 10.93
N HIS A 9 -0.42 -4.13 9.94
CA HIS A 9 -0.29 -5.57 10.12
C HIS A 9 1.15 -6.04 10.38
N THR A 10 2.13 -5.53 9.64
CA THR A 10 3.54 -5.94 9.75
C THR A 10 4.12 -5.57 11.11
N ASP A 11 3.73 -4.44 11.69
CA ASP A 11 4.16 -4.03 13.04
C ASP A 11 3.64 -4.99 14.13
N ARG A 12 2.58 -5.75 13.84
CA ARG A 12 2.04 -6.81 14.71
C ARG A 12 2.60 -8.19 14.39
N GLY A 13 3.64 -8.28 13.55
CA GLY A 13 4.29 -9.54 13.18
C GLY A 13 3.58 -10.34 12.10
N VAL A 14 2.56 -9.78 11.44
CA VAL A 14 1.92 -10.44 10.29
C VAL A 14 2.71 -10.11 9.02
N ALA A 15 3.26 -11.12 8.36
CA ALA A 15 4.05 -10.90 7.15
C ALA A 15 3.24 -10.16 6.06
N PHE A 16 3.89 -9.23 5.35
CA PHE A 16 3.30 -8.49 4.22
C PHE A 16 2.63 -9.44 3.20
N SER A 17 3.34 -10.53 2.86
CA SER A 17 2.86 -11.57 1.95
C SER A 17 1.55 -12.22 2.42
N THR A 18 1.32 -12.34 3.72
CA THR A 18 0.08 -12.91 4.28
C THR A 18 -1.09 -11.99 4.00
N VAL A 19 -0.92 -10.68 4.20
CA VAL A 19 -1.95 -9.66 3.96
C VAL A 19 -2.32 -9.61 2.47
N ILE A 20 -1.33 -9.35 1.61
CA ILE A 20 -1.58 -9.14 0.18
C ILE A 20 -2.11 -10.38 -0.51
N ASN A 21 -1.62 -11.59 -0.18
CA ASN A 21 -2.15 -12.82 -0.75
C ASN A 21 -3.60 -13.07 -0.32
N GLY A 22 -3.98 -12.67 0.90
CA GLY A 22 -5.38 -12.71 1.35
C GLY A 22 -6.27 -11.80 0.51
N LEU A 23 -5.87 -10.55 0.35
CA LEU A 23 -6.60 -9.56 -0.45
C LEU A 23 -6.70 -9.97 -1.93
N LYS A 24 -5.60 -10.43 -2.53
CA LYS A 24 -5.55 -10.93 -3.91
C LYS A 24 -6.56 -12.06 -4.16
N ARG A 25 -6.64 -13.04 -3.26
CA ARG A 25 -7.64 -14.12 -3.34
C ARG A 25 -9.05 -13.58 -3.25
N ALA A 26 -9.32 -12.66 -2.33
CA ALA A 26 -10.64 -12.04 -2.19
C ALA A 26 -11.04 -11.24 -3.45
N CYS A 27 -10.10 -10.52 -4.07
CA CYS A 27 -10.31 -9.82 -5.34
C CYS A 27 -10.68 -10.79 -6.48
N ALA A 28 -9.97 -11.92 -6.60
CA ALA A 28 -10.27 -12.94 -7.60
C ALA A 28 -11.65 -13.57 -7.37
N ASP A 29 -11.98 -13.91 -6.13
CA ASP A 29 -13.28 -14.42 -5.73
C ASP A 29 -14.41 -13.43 -6.03
N ALA A 30 -14.20 -12.14 -5.72
CA ALA A 30 -15.18 -11.09 -5.98
C ALA A 30 -15.47 -10.95 -7.48
N LYS A 31 -14.42 -11.07 -8.32
CA LYS A 31 -14.59 -11.05 -9.77
C LYS A 31 -15.36 -12.26 -10.27
N ALA A 32 -15.01 -13.46 -9.80
CA ALA A 32 -15.62 -14.71 -10.27
C ALA A 32 -17.09 -14.87 -9.82
N LYS A 33 -17.38 -14.54 -8.56
CA LYS A 33 -18.70 -14.76 -7.94
C LYS A 33 -19.68 -13.62 -8.19
N PHE A 34 -19.18 -12.39 -8.26
CA PHE A 34 -20.03 -11.19 -8.29
C PHE A 34 -19.75 -10.28 -9.49
N GLY A 35 -18.80 -10.62 -10.36
CA GLY A 35 -18.43 -9.79 -11.51
C GLY A 35 -17.67 -8.51 -11.17
N ILE A 36 -17.37 -8.26 -9.89
CA ILE A 36 -16.79 -7.02 -9.37
C ILE A 36 -15.31 -6.94 -9.74
N SER A 37 -14.92 -5.91 -10.49
CA SER A 37 -13.50 -5.57 -10.68
C SER A 37 -12.96 -4.85 -9.45
N SER A 38 -11.76 -5.22 -9.02
CA SER A 38 -11.08 -4.62 -7.88
C SER A 38 -9.60 -4.42 -8.19
N GLN A 39 -9.02 -3.41 -7.56
CA GLN A 39 -7.62 -3.03 -7.65
C GLN A 39 -7.17 -2.57 -6.27
N LEU A 40 -5.93 -2.85 -5.88
CA LEU A 40 -5.39 -2.55 -4.56
C LEU A 40 -4.50 -1.30 -4.61
N ILE A 41 -4.70 -0.42 -3.64
CA ILE A 41 -3.88 0.76 -3.39
C ILE A 41 -3.23 0.58 -2.03
N MET A 42 -1.90 0.57 -1.97
CA MET A 42 -1.17 0.38 -0.71
C MET A 42 -0.91 1.72 -0.05
N CYS A 43 -1.37 1.95 1.18
CA CYS A 43 -1.12 3.19 1.91
C CYS A 43 0.13 3.13 2.79
N PHE A 44 0.86 4.23 2.84
CA PHE A 44 1.81 4.52 3.91
C PHE A 44 1.09 5.22 5.07
N LEU A 45 1.39 4.83 6.31
CA LEU A 45 0.81 5.46 7.50
C LEU A 45 1.56 6.74 7.84
N ARG A 46 0.94 7.91 7.63
CA ARG A 46 1.64 9.20 7.69
C ARG A 46 2.15 9.64 9.07
N HIS A 47 1.57 9.06 10.13
CA HIS A 47 2.03 9.28 11.49
C HIS A 47 3.36 8.58 11.79
N LEU A 48 3.73 7.53 11.04
CA LEU A 48 5.02 6.85 11.11
C LEU A 48 6.09 7.60 10.30
N SER A 49 7.36 7.17 10.34
CA SER A 49 8.45 7.85 9.64
C SER A 49 8.45 7.57 8.12
N GLU A 50 9.18 8.38 7.35
CA GLU A 50 9.36 8.13 5.91
C GLU A 50 10.17 6.84 5.68
N GLU A 51 11.12 6.54 6.57
CA GLU A 51 11.91 5.31 6.53
C GLU A 51 11.03 4.07 6.64
N ALA A 52 10.02 4.07 7.52
CA ALA A 52 9.06 2.98 7.62
C ALA A 52 8.23 2.82 6.33
N ALA A 53 7.96 3.91 5.62
CA ALA A 53 7.32 3.86 4.30
C ALA A 53 8.27 3.26 3.24
N PHE A 54 9.57 3.55 3.27
CA PHE A 54 10.56 2.92 2.39
C PHE A 54 10.65 1.40 2.64
N GLU A 55 10.73 0.95 3.89
CA GLU A 55 10.74 -0.47 4.24
C GLU A 55 9.47 -1.19 3.74
N THR A 56 8.33 -0.49 3.78
CA THR A 56 7.06 -0.99 3.26
C THR A 56 7.06 -1.06 1.73
N LEU A 57 7.61 -0.04 1.06
CA LEU A 57 7.76 -0.02 -0.39
C LEU A 57 8.64 -1.18 -0.88
N GLU A 58 9.77 -1.44 -0.20
CA GLU A 58 10.64 -2.58 -0.51
C GLU A 58 9.91 -3.93 -0.41
N GLN A 59 9.13 -4.13 0.66
CA GLN A 59 8.30 -5.33 0.83
C GLN A 59 7.24 -5.48 -0.28
N ALA A 60 6.79 -4.37 -0.88
CA ALA A 60 5.78 -4.34 -1.92
C ALA A 60 6.33 -4.67 -3.32
N LEU A 61 7.62 -4.45 -3.60
CA LEU A 61 8.20 -4.63 -4.94
C LEU A 61 7.96 -6.03 -5.54
N PRO A 62 8.10 -7.16 -4.80
CA PRO A 62 7.79 -8.49 -5.32
C PRO A 62 6.31 -8.68 -5.71
N PHE A 63 5.42 -7.84 -5.20
CA PHE A 63 3.97 -7.87 -5.42
C PHE A 63 3.47 -6.71 -6.26
N LYS A 64 4.35 -5.97 -6.94
CA LYS A 64 4.01 -4.77 -7.70
C LYS A 64 2.86 -4.98 -8.69
N GLN A 65 2.72 -6.17 -9.29
CA GLN A 65 1.61 -6.44 -10.22
C GLN A 65 0.23 -6.52 -9.54
N ASP A 66 0.19 -6.72 -8.23
CA ASP A 66 -1.05 -6.79 -7.45
C ASP A 66 -1.46 -5.43 -6.86
N ILE A 67 -0.59 -4.40 -6.95
CA ILE A 67 -0.77 -3.07 -6.37
C ILE A 67 -0.71 -2.02 -7.49
N ILE A 68 -1.81 -1.30 -7.70
CA ILE A 68 -1.90 -0.34 -8.83
C ILE A 68 -1.32 1.03 -8.50
N ALA A 69 -1.33 1.40 -7.23
CA ALA A 69 -0.98 2.71 -6.74
C ALA A 69 -0.52 2.65 -5.28
N VAL A 70 0.18 3.69 -4.84
CA VAL A 70 0.45 3.93 -3.41
C VAL A 70 -0.27 5.19 -2.91
N GLY A 71 -0.69 5.10 -1.66
CA GLY A 71 -1.52 6.04 -0.90
C GLY A 71 -0.79 6.67 0.29
N LEU A 72 -1.34 7.74 0.85
CA LEU A 72 -0.95 8.28 2.16
C LEU A 72 -2.18 8.51 3.02
N ASP A 73 -2.23 7.96 4.22
CA ASP A 73 -3.38 8.14 5.11
C ASP A 73 -2.97 8.18 6.59
N SER A 74 -3.96 8.07 7.48
CA SER A 74 -3.86 8.25 8.93
C SER A 74 -3.82 9.72 9.38
N SER A 75 -3.35 10.01 10.59
CA SER A 75 -3.43 11.33 11.23
C SER A 75 -2.76 12.42 10.40
N GLU A 76 -3.53 13.40 9.92
CA GLU A 76 -3.04 14.42 9.00
C GLU A 76 -2.31 15.58 9.67
N VAL A 77 -2.92 16.15 10.72
CA VAL A 77 -2.39 17.32 11.41
C VAL A 77 -1.02 16.98 12.03
N GLY A 78 0.02 17.72 11.67
CA GLY A 78 1.40 17.47 12.11
C GLY A 78 2.19 16.50 11.23
N HIS A 79 1.57 15.93 10.19
CA HIS A 79 2.17 14.93 9.31
C HIS A 79 1.99 15.33 7.83
N PRO A 80 2.60 16.42 7.36
CA PRO A 80 2.36 16.96 6.02
C PRO A 80 2.82 16.00 4.92
N PRO A 81 2.22 16.03 3.71
CA PRO A 81 2.63 15.18 2.58
C PRO A 81 4.11 15.32 2.21
N ALA A 82 4.69 16.51 2.39
CA ALA A 82 6.11 16.80 2.13
C ALA A 82 7.08 15.89 2.93
N LYS A 83 6.64 15.31 4.05
CA LYS A 83 7.42 14.33 4.82
C LYS A 83 7.70 13.05 4.04
N PHE A 84 6.89 12.71 3.04
CA PHE A 84 6.96 11.46 2.28
C PHE A 84 7.37 11.68 0.82
N GLU A 85 7.89 12.86 0.48
CA GLU A 85 8.22 13.23 -0.90
C GLU A 85 9.16 12.22 -1.57
N ARG A 86 10.16 11.71 -0.86
CA ARG A 86 11.18 10.83 -1.43
C ARG A 86 10.64 9.44 -1.66
N VAL A 87 9.84 8.90 -0.74
CA VAL A 87 9.24 7.57 -0.93
C VAL A 87 8.20 7.60 -2.06
N PHE A 88 7.45 8.70 -2.22
CA PHE A 88 6.54 8.87 -3.35
C PHE A 88 7.27 9.05 -4.68
N ALA A 89 8.39 9.77 -4.71
CA ALA A 89 9.25 9.84 -5.90
C ALA A 89 9.78 8.45 -6.27
N LYS A 90 10.29 7.71 -5.29
CA LYS A 90 10.77 6.34 -5.50
C LYS A 90 9.65 5.40 -5.99
N ALA A 91 8.46 5.48 -5.43
CA ALA A 91 7.32 4.68 -5.89
C ALA A 91 6.94 4.99 -7.35
N ARG A 92 7.03 6.25 -7.80
CA ARG A 92 6.86 6.60 -9.22
C ARG A 92 7.95 6.02 -10.11
N GLU A 93 9.21 6.05 -9.69
CA GLU A 93 10.32 5.42 -10.42
C GLU A 93 10.11 3.90 -10.55
N GLU A 94 9.61 3.29 -9.47
CA GLU A 94 9.17 1.90 -9.45
C GLU A 94 7.84 1.69 -10.18
N GLY A 95 7.27 2.68 -10.86
CA GLY A 95 6.13 2.55 -11.76
C GLY A 95 4.75 2.44 -11.09
N PHE A 96 4.62 2.78 -9.82
CA PHE A 96 3.31 2.90 -9.16
C PHE A 96 2.62 4.21 -9.56
N LEU A 97 1.28 4.17 -9.68
CA LEU A 97 0.49 5.40 -9.62
C LEU A 97 0.50 5.96 -8.19
N ILE A 98 0.23 7.25 -8.06
CA ILE A 98 0.25 7.95 -6.76
C ILE A 98 -1.11 8.59 -6.50
N VAL A 99 -1.62 8.37 -5.28
CA VAL A 99 -2.73 9.13 -4.69
C VAL A 99 -2.29 9.55 -3.29
N ALA A 100 -2.46 10.81 -2.89
CA ALA A 100 -2.01 11.30 -1.59
C ALA A 100 -2.81 12.54 -1.19
#